data_AF-A0A415CSN0-F1
#
_entry.id   AF-A0A415CSN0-F1
#
_cell.length_a   1.000
_cell.length_b   1.000
_cell.length_c   1.000
_cell.angle_alpha   90.00
_cell.angle_beta   90.00
_cell.angle_gamma   90.00
#
_symmetry.space_group_name_H-M   'P 1'
#
loop_
_entity.id
_entity.type
_entity.pdbx_description
1 polymer ?
#
loop_
_entity_poly.entity_id
_entity_poly.type
_entity_poly.pdbx_seq_one_letter_code
_entity_poly.pdbx_strand_id
1 'polypeptide(L)'
;MGNYKVVFRDDWSGDSSLLKWEPGCPAMVTVVQVARNVDTSEAYLQIKIENLSADILNSISGIAHVDYADGSRGYVPFSELDLDLPQCEQGALKATALPRGDVESVFIKLLQIDSQQGKWHSTGEPAEAPEREPLSMIEKAMTERDRQLKELHADSRIAGGKAQFHQGWWVCACGGINVWRETCRECGCHKDILSSLQDEESLCEAADKWSQSVYDKADALFSGEEEIENLREARRLFGSVLGWKDAEARAEECSEKLAVLEPKSEKRRKKLLGVAAVLALLFIFFLTAGRPLVVNAIGDLRNEMKYREATSLYEGGHFWKAYTEFKSLAPYGDSAEMEVKSTLSNAEALEKDGDLEMAAKWYKKAGSISDALRVEYKYVKDHYDNVDLLSLEYLDELVEAGYGDAAQLRSELN
;
A
#
# COMPACT_ATOMS: atom_id res chain seq x y z
N MET A 1 -24.04 -43.97 43.21
CA MET A 1 -23.49 -42.60 43.34
C MET A 1 -24.12 -42.01 44.58
N GLY A 2 -23.33 -41.67 45.61
CA GLY A 2 -23.88 -41.02 46.80
C GLY A 2 -24.46 -39.65 46.42
N ASN A 3 -25.59 -39.28 47.01
CA ASN A 3 -26.17 -37.95 46.81
C ASN A 3 -25.39 -36.94 47.67
N TYR A 4 -24.58 -36.09 47.05
CA TYR A 4 -23.87 -35.02 47.76
C TYR A 4 -24.62 -33.68 47.63
N LYS A 5 -24.71 -32.95 48.74
CA LYS A 5 -25.23 -31.59 48.82
C LYS A 5 -24.12 -30.64 49.29
N VAL A 6 -23.95 -29.51 48.62
CA VAL A 6 -23.07 -28.42 49.10
C VAL A 6 -23.73 -27.76 50.30
N VAL A 7 -23.03 -27.74 51.43
CA VAL A 7 -23.52 -27.16 52.70
C VAL A 7 -22.84 -25.84 53.05
N PHE A 8 -21.63 -25.61 52.52
CA PHE A 8 -20.90 -24.36 52.63
C PHE A 8 -20.13 -24.11 51.33
N ARG A 9 -20.07 -22.86 50.89
CA ARG A 9 -19.23 -22.43 49.77
C ARG A 9 -18.85 -20.97 49.94
N ASP A 10 -17.57 -20.69 49.70
CA ASP A 10 -17.02 -19.35 49.59
C ASP A 10 -16.07 -19.31 48.39
N ASP A 11 -16.29 -18.35 47.49
CA ASP A 11 -15.57 -18.17 46.23
C ASP A 11 -15.44 -16.69 45.82
N TRP A 12 -15.36 -15.80 46.81
CA TRP A 12 -15.29 -14.33 46.65
C TRP A 12 -16.57 -13.65 46.13
N SER A 13 -17.65 -14.38 45.83
CA SER A 13 -18.85 -13.81 45.19
C SER A 13 -19.89 -13.22 46.17
N GLY A 14 -19.62 -13.17 47.47
CA GLY A 14 -20.56 -12.73 48.51
C GLY A 14 -20.04 -11.56 49.36
N ASP A 15 -20.96 -10.84 50.01
CA ASP A 15 -20.67 -9.64 50.82
C ASP A 15 -19.81 -9.90 52.08
N SER A 16 -19.56 -11.17 52.43
CA SER A 16 -18.80 -11.58 53.61
C SER A 16 -17.88 -12.77 53.30
N SER A 17 -16.94 -12.59 52.35
CA SER A 17 -15.90 -13.59 52.07
C SER A 17 -15.01 -13.82 53.30
N LEU A 18 -14.78 -15.08 53.64
CA LEU A 18 -13.82 -15.54 54.63
C LEU A 18 -12.49 -15.93 53.98
N LEU A 19 -12.39 -15.84 52.65
CA LEU A 19 -11.14 -16.04 51.94
C LEU A 19 -10.17 -14.91 52.27
N LYS A 20 -9.02 -15.29 52.79
CA LYS A 20 -7.95 -14.39 53.20
C LYS A 20 -6.63 -14.87 52.64
N TRP A 21 -5.65 -13.98 52.61
CA TRP A 21 -4.32 -14.24 52.13
C TRP A 21 -3.28 -13.72 53.12
N GLU A 22 -2.23 -14.49 53.35
CA GLU A 22 -1.10 -14.05 54.16
C GLU A 22 -0.09 -13.31 53.27
N PRO A 23 0.34 -12.09 53.62
CA PRO A 23 1.34 -11.34 52.85
C PRO A 23 2.58 -12.17 52.51
N GLY A 24 2.84 -12.33 51.21
CA GLY A 24 3.97 -13.09 50.69
C GLY A 24 3.72 -14.60 50.54
N CYS A 25 2.52 -15.10 50.83
CA CYS A 25 2.17 -16.49 50.56
C CYS A 25 2.09 -16.74 49.04
N PRO A 26 2.85 -17.70 48.49
CA PRO A 26 2.91 -17.94 47.04
C PRO A 26 1.62 -18.54 46.45
N ALA A 27 0.64 -18.91 47.27
CA ALA A 27 -0.67 -19.35 46.83
C ALA A 27 -1.80 -18.53 47.45
N MET A 28 -2.90 -18.38 46.72
CA MET A 28 -4.14 -17.77 47.20
C MET A 28 -5.26 -18.80 47.18
N VAL A 29 -6.06 -18.88 48.25
CA VAL A 29 -7.26 -19.70 48.25
C VAL A 29 -8.34 -18.99 47.44
N THR A 30 -8.83 -19.64 46.39
CA THR A 30 -9.83 -19.07 45.49
C THR A 30 -11.23 -19.62 45.72
N VAL A 31 -11.33 -20.86 46.22
CA VAL A 31 -12.61 -21.48 46.56
C VAL A 31 -12.45 -22.37 47.78
N VAL A 32 -13.41 -22.31 48.69
CA VAL A 32 -13.60 -23.27 49.77
C VAL A 32 -15.03 -23.80 49.69
N GLN A 33 -15.19 -25.12 49.67
CA GLN A 33 -16.50 -25.76 49.58
C GLN A 33 -16.57 -26.97 50.50
N VAL A 34 -17.71 -27.16 51.16
CA VAL A 34 -18.01 -28.40 51.89
C VAL A 34 -19.18 -29.09 51.23
N ALA A 35 -18.96 -30.33 50.79
CA ALA A 35 -19.98 -31.22 50.27
C ALA A 35 -20.29 -32.31 51.29
N ARG A 36 -21.57 -32.51 51.60
CA ARG A 36 -22.06 -33.53 52.52
C ARG A 36 -22.87 -34.59 51.79
N ASN A 37 -22.56 -35.86 52.03
CA ASN A 37 -23.36 -36.99 51.60
C ASN A 37 -24.68 -36.98 52.38
N VAL A 38 -25.81 -36.94 51.68
CA VAL A 38 -27.15 -36.86 52.27
C VAL A 38 -27.54 -38.16 52.97
N ASP A 39 -26.99 -39.29 52.52
CA ASP A 39 -27.34 -40.62 53.03
C ASP A 39 -26.49 -41.00 54.26
N THR A 40 -25.19 -40.69 54.23
CA THR A 40 -24.24 -41.08 55.29
C THR A 40 -23.86 -39.95 56.23
N SER A 41 -24.23 -38.70 55.91
CA SER A 41 -23.77 -37.48 56.60
C SER A 41 -22.26 -37.21 56.56
N GLU A 42 -21.49 -38.03 55.84
CA GLU A 42 -20.06 -37.78 55.61
C GLU A 42 -19.86 -36.46 54.87
N ALA A 43 -18.94 -35.62 55.34
CA ALA A 43 -18.64 -34.34 54.74
C ALA A 43 -17.19 -34.26 54.27
N TYR A 44 -16.97 -33.58 53.15
CA TYR A 44 -15.68 -33.43 52.51
C TYR A 44 -15.43 -31.95 52.20
N LEU A 45 -14.30 -31.46 52.67
CA LEU A 45 -13.75 -30.15 52.36
C LEU A 45 -13.01 -30.21 51.04
N GLN A 46 -13.33 -29.26 50.16
CA GLN A 46 -12.74 -29.07 48.84
C GLN A 46 -12.18 -27.66 48.77
N ILE A 47 -10.90 -27.54 48.45
CA ILE A 47 -10.18 -26.26 48.38
C ILE A 47 -9.67 -26.10 46.96
N LYS A 48 -9.82 -24.91 46.38
CA LYS A 48 -9.06 -24.50 45.20
C LYS A 48 -8.11 -23.39 45.57
N ILE A 49 -6.93 -23.46 44.99
CA ILE A 49 -5.88 -22.46 45.14
C ILE A 49 -5.43 -21.96 43.78
N GLU A 50 -4.77 -20.82 43.80
CA GLU A 50 -4.10 -20.22 42.66
C GLU A 50 -2.64 -19.96 42.98
N ASN A 51 -1.76 -20.30 42.06
CA ASN A 51 -0.33 -20.05 42.20
C ASN A 51 0.00 -18.60 41.80
N LEU A 52 0.44 -17.81 42.78
CA LEU A 52 0.84 -16.40 42.61
C LEU A 52 2.32 -16.24 42.27
N SER A 53 3.08 -17.32 42.26
CA SER A 53 4.54 -17.30 42.15
C SER A 53 5.06 -17.55 40.74
N ALA A 54 6.37 -17.40 40.55
CA ALA A 54 7.07 -17.77 39.32
C ALA A 54 7.47 -19.24 39.28
N ASP A 55 7.27 -19.99 40.37
CA ASP A 55 7.69 -21.38 40.50
C ASP A 55 6.52 -22.33 40.39
N ILE A 56 6.82 -23.60 40.08
CA ILE A 56 5.87 -24.70 40.31
C ILE A 56 5.77 -24.96 41.82
N LEU A 57 4.54 -25.04 42.34
CA LEU A 57 4.28 -25.43 43.73
C LEU A 57 4.20 -26.96 43.81
N ASN A 58 5.20 -27.57 44.44
CA ASN A 58 5.33 -29.03 44.52
C ASN A 58 4.44 -29.60 45.63
N SER A 59 4.34 -28.90 46.77
CA SER A 59 3.49 -29.33 47.88
C SER A 59 2.91 -28.16 48.67
N ILE A 60 1.82 -28.44 49.39
CA ILE A 60 1.14 -27.49 50.25
C ILE A 60 0.60 -28.18 51.51
N SER A 61 0.63 -27.48 52.64
CA SER A 61 -0.07 -27.88 53.85
C SER A 61 -0.76 -26.70 54.51
N GLY A 62 -1.82 -27.00 55.25
CA GLY A 62 -2.61 -25.99 55.93
C GLY A 62 -3.55 -26.60 56.96
N ILE A 63 -4.35 -25.73 57.55
CA ILE A 63 -5.36 -26.08 58.54
C ILE A 63 -6.67 -25.36 58.20
N ALA A 64 -7.75 -26.11 58.19
CA ALA A 64 -9.09 -25.59 58.06
C ALA A 64 -9.69 -25.37 59.44
N HIS A 65 -10.06 -24.13 59.72
CA HIS A 65 -10.81 -23.72 60.89
C HIS A 65 -12.29 -23.83 60.53
N VAL A 66 -13.02 -24.71 61.20
CA VAL A 66 -14.41 -25.03 60.88
C VAL A 66 -15.27 -24.63 62.06
N ASP A 67 -16.20 -23.71 61.86
CA ASP A 67 -17.26 -23.43 62.83
C ASP A 67 -18.46 -24.34 62.53
N TYR A 68 -19.00 -25.00 63.56
CA TYR A 68 -20.16 -25.89 63.45
C TYR A 68 -21.42 -25.21 63.99
N ALA A 69 -22.58 -25.70 63.55
CA ALA A 69 -23.89 -25.15 63.93
C ALA A 69 -24.21 -25.16 65.44
N ASP A 70 -23.46 -25.93 66.25
CA ASP A 70 -23.57 -25.94 67.71
C ASP A 70 -22.68 -24.89 68.41
N GLY A 71 -21.96 -24.07 67.64
CA GLY A 71 -21.01 -23.07 68.11
C GLY A 71 -19.63 -23.60 68.46
N SER A 72 -19.38 -24.91 68.29
CA SER A 72 -18.04 -25.49 68.49
C SER A 72 -17.11 -25.22 67.30
N ARG A 73 -15.80 -25.29 67.55
CA ARG A 73 -14.76 -25.11 66.53
C ARG A 73 -13.96 -26.38 66.31
N GLY A 74 -13.73 -26.70 65.04
CA GLY A 74 -12.85 -27.77 64.59
C GLY A 74 -11.62 -27.23 63.90
N TYR A 75 -10.53 -27.98 63.97
CA TYR A 75 -9.28 -27.71 63.27
C TYR A 75 -8.91 -28.96 62.48
N VAL A 76 -9.01 -28.88 61.15
CA VAL A 76 -8.79 -30.03 60.27
C VAL A 76 -7.54 -29.77 59.43
N PRO A 77 -6.41 -30.46 59.72
CA PRO A 77 -5.22 -30.33 58.90
C PRO A 77 -5.43 -30.95 57.53
N PHE A 78 -4.80 -30.37 56.51
CA PHE A 78 -4.74 -30.93 55.17
C PHE A 78 -3.34 -30.75 54.59
N SER A 79 -2.97 -31.65 53.68
CA SER A 79 -1.69 -31.59 52.99
C SER A 79 -1.77 -32.30 51.64
N GLU A 80 -1.09 -31.75 50.65
CA GLU A 80 -0.92 -32.35 49.34
C GLU A 80 0.56 -32.30 48.96
N LEU A 81 1.17 -33.49 48.84
CA LEU A 81 2.60 -33.65 48.60
C LEU A 81 2.98 -33.64 47.11
N ASP A 82 2.03 -34.02 46.25
CA ASP A 82 2.20 -34.16 44.79
C ASP A 82 1.29 -33.14 44.09
N LEU A 83 1.41 -31.86 44.47
CA LEU A 83 0.56 -30.79 43.95
C LEU A 83 0.94 -30.42 42.51
N ASP A 84 2.25 -30.28 42.25
CA ASP A 84 2.85 -29.92 40.96
C ASP A 84 2.09 -28.80 40.20
N LEU A 85 1.62 -27.78 40.92
CA LEU A 85 0.77 -26.72 40.36
C LEU A 85 1.63 -25.70 39.58
N PRO A 86 1.43 -25.55 38.25
CA PRO A 86 2.22 -24.62 37.44
C PRO A 86 2.02 -23.16 37.83
N GLN A 87 2.95 -22.30 37.39
CA GLN A 87 2.87 -20.85 37.57
C GLN A 87 1.59 -20.28 36.95
N CYS A 88 0.95 -19.34 37.64
CA CYS A 88 -0.28 -18.65 37.20
C CYS A 88 -1.49 -19.56 36.94
N GLU A 89 -1.48 -20.81 37.42
CA GLU A 89 -2.61 -21.74 37.27
C GLU A 89 -3.40 -21.92 38.58
N GLN A 90 -4.63 -22.42 38.43
CA GLN A 90 -5.49 -22.81 39.54
C GLN A 90 -5.55 -24.34 39.67
N GLY A 91 -5.43 -24.81 40.91
CA GLY A 91 -5.46 -26.24 41.25
C GLY A 91 -6.50 -26.53 42.32
N ALA A 92 -7.23 -27.64 42.16
CA ALA A 92 -8.07 -28.17 43.23
C ALA A 92 -7.25 -29.15 44.08
N LEU A 93 -7.28 -28.97 45.39
CA LEU A 93 -6.64 -29.89 46.32
C LEU A 93 -7.47 -31.17 46.49
N LYS A 94 -6.82 -32.26 46.90
CA LYS A 94 -7.50 -33.50 47.30
C LYS A 94 -8.53 -33.22 48.40
N ALA A 95 -9.73 -33.78 48.22
CA ALA A 95 -10.82 -33.60 49.17
C ALA A 95 -10.43 -34.15 50.56
N THR A 96 -10.62 -33.35 51.60
CA THR A 96 -10.29 -33.71 52.98
C THR A 96 -11.56 -34.07 53.74
N ALA A 97 -11.61 -35.26 54.34
CA ALA A 97 -12.77 -35.69 55.13
C ALA A 97 -12.90 -34.82 56.39
N LEU A 98 -14.12 -34.38 56.67
CA LEU A 98 -14.46 -33.62 57.88
C LEU A 98 -15.02 -34.55 58.96
N PRO A 99 -14.72 -34.30 60.25
CA PRO A 99 -15.28 -35.10 61.35
C PRO A 99 -16.81 -35.03 61.46
N ARG A 100 -17.41 -33.92 60.99
CA ARG A 100 -18.85 -33.65 61.06
C ARG A 100 -19.32 -32.93 59.80
N GLY A 101 -20.62 -33.05 59.51
CA GLY A 101 -21.27 -32.44 58.33
C GLY A 101 -22.18 -31.24 58.61
N ASP A 102 -22.28 -30.79 59.86
CA ASP A 102 -23.06 -29.61 60.27
C ASP A 102 -22.20 -28.34 60.31
N VAL A 103 -21.49 -28.10 59.21
CA VAL A 103 -20.59 -26.95 59.03
C VAL A 103 -21.38 -25.67 58.81
N GLU A 104 -21.03 -24.61 59.54
CA GLU A 104 -21.56 -23.26 59.39
C GLU A 104 -20.60 -22.37 58.59
N SER A 105 -19.30 -22.41 58.92
CA SER A 105 -18.27 -21.61 58.25
C SER A 105 -16.96 -22.38 58.14
N VAL A 106 -16.15 -22.05 57.12
CA VAL A 106 -14.78 -22.57 56.99
C VAL A 106 -13.82 -21.45 56.63
N PHE A 107 -12.73 -21.36 57.39
CA PHE A 107 -11.59 -20.50 57.14
C PHE A 107 -10.33 -21.32 56.91
N ILE A 108 -9.53 -20.98 55.90
CA ILE A 108 -8.32 -21.73 55.54
C ILE A 108 -7.08 -20.91 55.92
N LYS A 109 -6.17 -21.54 56.68
CA LYS A 109 -4.82 -21.03 56.92
C LYS A 109 -3.80 -21.96 56.28
N LEU A 110 -3.04 -21.45 55.31
CA LEU A 110 -1.90 -22.14 54.73
C LEU A 110 -0.71 -22.06 55.69
N LEU A 111 0.04 -23.14 55.84
CA LEU A 111 1.13 -23.25 56.82
C LEU A 111 2.50 -23.41 56.16
N GLN A 112 2.59 -24.21 55.10
CA GLN A 112 3.83 -24.43 54.38
C GLN A 112 3.54 -24.71 52.90
N ILE A 113 4.38 -24.15 52.02
CA ILE A 113 4.38 -24.42 50.59
C ILE A 113 5.82 -24.68 50.15
N ASP A 114 6.05 -25.83 49.53
CA ASP A 114 7.35 -26.13 48.93
C ASP A 114 7.26 -25.88 47.42
N SER A 115 8.12 -25.01 46.90
CA SER A 115 8.30 -24.73 45.48
C SER A 115 9.58 -25.39 44.95
N GLN A 116 9.86 -25.22 43.66
CA GLN A 116 11.12 -25.67 43.05
C GLN A 116 12.35 -24.97 43.64
N GLN A 117 12.23 -23.71 44.07
CA GLN A 117 13.37 -22.89 44.49
C GLN A 117 13.47 -22.71 46.01
N GLY A 118 12.45 -23.10 46.77
CA GLY A 118 12.51 -22.96 48.22
C GLY A 118 11.24 -23.39 48.94
N LYS A 119 11.22 -23.08 50.23
CA LYS A 119 10.07 -23.34 51.11
C LYS A 119 9.56 -22.04 51.68
N TRP A 120 8.27 -21.80 51.53
CA TRP A 120 7.55 -20.77 52.27
C TRP A 120 6.93 -21.38 53.52
N HIS A 121 7.00 -20.65 54.63
CA HIS A 121 6.32 -21.00 55.88
C HIS A 121 5.49 -19.79 56.32
N SER A 122 4.30 -20.07 56.86
CA SER A 122 3.46 -19.06 57.50
C SER A 122 4.21 -18.41 58.67
N THR A 123 4.20 -17.08 58.69
CA THR A 123 4.83 -16.24 59.72
C THR A 123 3.82 -15.34 60.43
N GLY A 124 2.59 -15.25 59.92
CA GLY A 124 1.54 -14.38 60.45
C GLY A 124 0.15 -14.99 60.37
N GLU A 125 -0.86 -14.11 60.38
CA GLU A 125 -2.25 -14.46 60.15
C GLU A 125 -2.71 -13.97 58.78
N PRO A 126 -3.51 -14.77 58.04
CA PRO A 126 -4.11 -14.31 56.80
C PRO A 126 -5.00 -13.09 57.01
N ALA A 127 -4.87 -12.10 56.13
CA ALA A 127 -5.64 -10.86 56.12
C ALA A 127 -6.44 -10.74 54.82
N GLU A 128 -7.24 -9.68 54.69
CA GLU A 128 -7.87 -9.35 53.41
C GLU A 128 -6.80 -9.18 52.33
N ALA A 129 -7.08 -9.68 51.13
CA ALA A 129 -6.16 -9.53 50.01
C ALA A 129 -6.01 -8.03 49.71
N PRO A 130 -4.78 -7.55 49.44
CA PRO A 130 -4.55 -6.13 49.21
C PRO A 130 -5.31 -5.64 47.98
N GLU A 131 -6.00 -4.50 48.13
CA GLU A 131 -6.75 -3.89 47.04
C GLU A 131 -5.86 -3.03 46.13
N ARG A 132 -6.37 -2.77 44.93
CA ARG A 132 -5.73 -1.86 43.97
C ARG A 132 -5.85 -0.41 44.45
N GLU A 133 -4.75 0.17 44.90
CA GLU A 133 -4.69 1.60 45.22
C GLU A 133 -4.75 2.47 43.95
N PRO A 134 -5.48 3.60 43.99
CA PRO A 134 -5.41 4.60 42.93
C PRO A 134 -4.05 5.32 42.97
N LEU A 135 -3.53 5.64 41.79
CA LEU A 135 -2.37 6.51 41.66
C LEU A 135 -2.80 7.95 41.54
N SER A 136 -2.21 8.82 42.37
CA SER A 136 -2.41 10.26 42.33
C SER A 136 -1.06 10.95 42.18
N MET A 137 -0.91 11.68 41.07
CA MET A 137 0.21 12.56 40.74
C MET A 137 -0.37 13.81 40.06
N ILE A 138 0.43 14.85 39.87
CA ILE A 138 0.03 16.04 39.13
C ILE A 138 -0.32 15.69 37.67
N GLU A 139 -1.21 16.50 37.08
CA GLU A 139 -1.75 16.25 35.73
C GLU A 139 -0.68 16.05 34.66
N LYS A 140 0.41 16.82 34.74
CA LYS A 140 1.57 16.71 33.84
C LYS A 140 2.19 15.31 33.89
N ALA A 141 2.46 14.79 35.09
CA ALA A 141 3.04 13.47 35.29
C ALA A 141 2.06 12.36 34.88
N MET A 142 0.77 12.51 35.18
CA MET A 142 -0.26 11.57 34.76
C MET A 142 -0.39 11.49 33.23
N THR A 143 -0.37 12.64 32.54
CA THR A 143 -0.44 12.71 31.06
C THR A 143 0.77 12.04 30.43
N GLU A 144 1.96 12.28 30.97
CA GLU A 144 3.19 11.66 30.47
C GLU A 144 3.22 10.15 30.74
N ARG A 145 2.78 9.71 31.93
CA ARG A 145 2.62 8.29 32.24
C ARG A 145 1.68 7.62 31.23
N ASP A 146 0.54 8.23 30.93
CA ASP A 146 -0.42 7.71 29.96
C ASP A 146 0.17 7.62 28.54
N ARG A 147 1.00 8.60 28.15
CA ARG A 147 1.74 8.56 26.88
C ARG A 147 2.70 7.37 26.84
N GLN A 148 3.53 7.20 27.87
CA GLN A 148 4.51 6.11 27.94
C GLN A 148 3.82 4.73 28.01
N LEU A 149 2.72 4.60 28.76
CA LEU A 149 1.94 3.35 28.80
C LEU A 149 1.38 2.97 27.42
N LYS A 150 0.92 3.95 26.63
CA LYS A 150 0.45 3.72 25.26
C LYS A 150 1.57 3.27 24.33
N GLU A 151 2.76 3.88 24.42
CA GLU A 151 3.94 3.49 23.63
C GLU A 151 4.42 2.08 23.96
N LEU A 152 4.30 1.67 25.23
CA LEU A 152 4.62 0.32 25.69
C LEU A 152 3.51 -0.70 25.38
N HIS A 153 2.40 -0.29 24.77
CA HIS A 153 1.21 -1.13 24.56
C HIS A 153 0.75 -1.83 25.86
N ALA A 154 0.82 -1.11 26.98
CA ALA A 154 0.50 -1.63 28.29
C ALA A 154 -1.01 -1.94 28.41
N ASP A 155 -1.34 -2.94 29.23
CA ASP A 155 -2.72 -3.32 29.54
C ASP A 155 -3.50 -2.13 30.13
N SER A 156 -4.72 -1.90 29.64
CA SER A 156 -5.55 -0.76 30.06
C SER A 156 -5.91 -0.79 31.56
N ARG A 157 -5.90 -1.96 32.20
CA ARG A 157 -6.14 -2.12 33.65
C ARG A 157 -5.07 -1.42 34.50
N ILE A 158 -3.90 -1.11 33.94
CA ILE A 158 -2.81 -0.39 34.63
C ILE A 158 -3.14 1.10 34.79
N ALA A 159 -4.00 1.65 33.94
CA ALA A 159 -4.32 3.08 33.93
C ALA A 159 -4.90 3.53 35.27
N GLY A 160 -4.27 4.55 35.88
CA GLY A 160 -4.68 5.11 37.17
C GLY A 160 -4.43 4.23 38.40
N GLY A 161 -3.75 3.08 38.27
CA GLY A 161 -3.43 2.20 39.40
C GLY A 161 -2.02 2.39 39.92
N LYS A 162 -1.85 2.26 41.24
CA LYS A 162 -0.56 2.32 41.93
C LYS A 162 -0.05 0.91 42.21
N ALA A 163 1.15 0.61 41.71
CA ALA A 163 1.96 -0.54 42.07
C ALA A 163 2.49 -0.35 43.50
N GLN A 164 2.34 -1.41 44.31
CA GLN A 164 2.64 -1.44 45.74
C GLN A 164 3.76 -2.47 45.95
N PHE A 165 4.95 -2.01 46.29
CA PHE A 165 6.14 -2.88 46.40
C PHE A 165 6.40 -3.25 47.86
N HIS A 166 6.53 -4.56 48.12
CA HIS A 166 6.85 -5.11 49.43
C HIS A 166 8.08 -6.02 49.33
N GLN A 167 8.57 -6.48 50.49
CA GLN A 167 9.66 -7.46 50.51
C GLN A 167 9.15 -8.83 50.04
N GLY A 168 9.68 -9.32 48.92
CA GLY A 168 9.36 -10.63 48.36
C GLY A 168 8.06 -10.72 47.56
N TRP A 169 7.20 -9.69 47.57
CA TRP A 169 5.96 -9.66 46.81
C TRP A 169 5.53 -8.22 46.47
N TRP A 170 4.59 -8.05 45.54
CA TRP A 170 4.07 -6.75 45.14
C TRP A 170 2.68 -6.84 44.51
N VAL A 171 1.92 -5.74 44.59
CA VAL A 171 0.66 -5.56 43.86
C VAL A 171 0.92 -4.74 42.63
N CYS A 172 0.51 -5.24 41.47
CA CYS A 172 0.61 -4.50 40.22
C CYS A 172 -0.39 -3.36 40.16
N ALA A 173 -0.10 -2.35 39.35
CA ALA A 173 -1.06 -1.30 39.01
C ALA A 173 -2.37 -1.83 38.38
N CYS A 174 -2.42 -3.07 37.88
CA CYS A 174 -3.67 -3.71 37.43
C CYS A 174 -4.46 -4.40 38.56
N GLY A 175 -3.93 -4.44 39.79
CA GLY A 175 -4.49 -5.15 40.94
C GLY A 175 -3.96 -6.58 41.16
N GLY A 176 -3.17 -7.13 40.23
CA GLY A 176 -2.64 -8.48 40.36
C GLY A 176 -1.58 -8.59 41.46
N ILE A 177 -1.72 -9.57 42.35
CA ILE A 177 -0.74 -9.90 43.40
C ILE A 177 0.33 -10.82 42.81
N ASN A 178 1.60 -10.49 43.06
CA ASN A 178 2.75 -11.20 42.53
C ASN A 178 3.73 -11.55 43.65
N VAL A 179 4.08 -12.82 43.78
CA VAL A 179 5.02 -13.31 44.81
C VAL A 179 6.26 -13.86 44.12
N TRP A 180 7.45 -13.35 44.47
CA TRP A 180 8.72 -13.77 43.86
C TRP A 180 8.74 -13.68 42.31
N ARG A 181 8.05 -12.68 41.73
CA ARG A 181 8.04 -12.43 40.29
C ARG A 181 8.49 -11.00 39.99
N GLU A 182 9.17 -10.82 38.87
CA GLU A 182 9.49 -9.50 38.32
C GLU A 182 8.47 -9.00 37.30
N THR A 183 7.62 -9.88 36.76
CA THR A 183 6.52 -9.52 35.87
C THR A 183 5.18 -9.73 36.56
N CYS A 184 4.16 -8.99 36.14
CA CYS A 184 2.80 -9.22 36.62
C CYS A 184 2.20 -10.47 35.95
N ARG A 185 1.60 -11.36 36.74
CA ARG A 185 0.89 -12.55 36.24
C ARG A 185 -0.36 -12.22 35.42
N GLU A 186 -1.01 -11.10 35.72
CA GLU A 186 -2.29 -10.71 35.11
C GLU A 186 -2.13 -9.91 33.81
N CYS A 187 -1.20 -8.94 33.80
CA CYS A 187 -1.03 -8.00 32.69
C CYS A 187 0.34 -8.09 32.00
N GLY A 188 1.26 -8.92 32.51
CA GLY A 188 2.60 -9.09 31.96
C GLY A 188 3.57 -7.93 32.22
N CYS A 189 3.12 -6.82 32.84
CA CYS A 189 3.96 -5.64 33.03
C CYS A 189 5.13 -5.91 34.00
N HIS A 190 6.32 -5.40 33.66
CA HIS A 190 7.51 -5.56 34.50
C HIS A 190 7.49 -4.58 35.69
N LYS A 191 7.95 -5.06 36.85
CA LYS A 191 8.00 -4.32 38.11
C LYS A 191 8.77 -3.01 37.98
N ASP A 192 9.96 -3.05 37.37
CA ASP A 192 10.80 -1.86 37.18
C ASP A 192 10.14 -0.77 36.31
N ILE A 193 9.40 -1.17 35.26
CA ILE A 193 8.63 -0.24 34.42
C ILE A 193 7.58 0.48 35.28
N LEU A 194 6.86 -0.25 36.13
CA LEU A 194 5.86 0.35 37.00
C LEU A 194 6.48 1.24 38.07
N SER A 195 7.68 0.90 38.54
CA SER A 195 8.43 1.75 39.48
C SER A 195 8.79 3.08 38.83
N SER A 196 9.34 3.08 37.62
CA SER A 196 9.69 4.33 36.91
C SER A 196 8.44 5.15 36.54
N LEU A 197 7.34 4.48 36.19
CA LEU A 197 6.07 5.14 35.83
C LEU A 197 5.30 5.69 37.04
N GLN A 198 5.86 5.63 38.25
CA GLN A 198 5.30 6.22 39.47
C GLN A 198 6.21 7.25 40.11
N ASP A 199 7.37 7.50 39.50
CA ASP A 199 8.26 8.56 39.91
C ASP A 199 7.80 9.88 39.26
N GLU A 200 7.07 10.67 40.05
CA GLU A 200 6.45 11.91 39.60
C GLU A 200 7.48 12.92 39.06
N GLU A 201 8.65 13.02 39.69
CA GLU A 201 9.72 13.94 39.28
C GLU A 201 10.28 13.52 37.91
N SER A 202 10.66 12.24 37.78
CA SER A 202 11.16 11.69 36.51
C SER A 202 10.14 11.82 35.36
N LEU A 203 8.85 11.61 35.65
CA LEU A 203 7.78 11.80 34.66
C LEU A 203 7.65 13.27 34.25
N CYS A 204 7.75 14.21 35.19
CA CYS A 204 7.72 15.63 34.86
C CYS A 204 8.91 16.05 33.99
N GLU A 205 10.10 15.55 34.27
CA GLU A 205 11.28 15.80 33.44
C GLU A 205 11.15 15.19 32.04
N ALA A 206 10.61 13.97 31.95
CA ALA A 206 10.36 13.30 30.67
C ALA A 206 9.34 14.09 29.82
N ALA A 207 8.28 14.60 30.46
CA ALA A 207 7.29 15.45 29.82
C ALA A 207 7.90 16.75 29.27
N ASP A 208 8.82 17.37 30.01
CA ASP A 208 9.53 18.59 29.56
C ASP A 208 10.46 18.30 28.38
N LYS A 209 11.23 17.21 28.44
CA LYS A 209 12.11 16.78 27.35
C LYS A 209 11.31 16.47 26.09
N TRP A 210 10.18 15.79 26.22
CA TRP A 210 9.28 15.50 25.12
C TRP A 210 8.69 16.79 24.52
N SER A 211 8.15 17.68 25.38
CA SER A 211 7.57 18.95 24.95
C SER A 211 8.59 19.83 24.23
N GLN A 212 9.82 19.88 24.75
CA GLN A 212 10.94 20.57 24.13
C GLN A 212 11.27 19.99 22.75
N SER A 213 11.38 18.66 22.62
CA SER A 213 11.68 18.02 21.34
C SER A 213 10.58 18.24 20.30
N VAL A 214 9.30 18.21 20.70
CA VAL A 214 8.18 18.48 19.81
C VAL A 214 8.18 19.94 19.38
N TYR A 215 8.42 20.86 20.31
CA TYR A 215 8.54 22.28 20.03
C TYR A 215 9.68 22.57 19.05
N ASP A 216 10.87 22.02 19.27
CA ASP A 216 12.03 22.26 18.39
C ASP A 216 11.80 21.74 16.98
N LYS A 217 11.12 20.60 16.84
CA LYS A 217 10.69 20.07 15.53
C LYS A 217 9.67 20.99 14.86
N ALA A 218 8.70 21.49 15.60
CA ALA A 218 7.70 22.42 15.09
C ALA A 218 8.33 23.75 14.64
N ASP A 219 9.26 24.28 15.43
CA ASP A 219 9.98 25.52 15.15
C ASP A 219 10.89 25.39 13.92
N ALA A 220 11.56 24.24 13.75
CA ALA A 220 12.34 23.96 12.56
C ALA A 220 11.48 23.92 11.28
N LEU A 221 10.29 23.32 11.34
CA LEU A 221 9.32 23.30 10.22
C LEU A 221 8.76 24.70 9.94
N PHE A 222 8.51 25.48 10.99
CA PHE A 222 7.98 26.83 10.88
C PHE A 222 9.00 27.83 10.31
N SER A 223 10.26 27.71 10.72
CA SER A 223 11.37 28.58 10.29
C SER A 223 11.97 28.18 8.94
N GLY A 224 11.58 27.02 8.40
CA GLY A 224 12.01 26.51 7.10
C GLY A 224 11.36 27.24 5.92
N GLU A 225 11.32 26.58 4.76
CA GLU A 225 10.61 27.11 3.60
C GLU A 225 9.10 27.20 3.89
N GLU A 226 8.47 28.30 3.45
CA GLU A 226 7.03 28.56 3.61
C GLU A 226 6.18 27.65 2.70
N GLU A 227 6.22 26.36 3.00
CA GLU A 227 5.40 25.33 2.39
C GLU A 227 4.17 25.06 3.25
N ILE A 228 3.01 24.92 2.60
CA ILE A 228 1.72 24.67 3.27
C ILE A 228 1.78 23.42 4.14
N GLU A 229 2.47 22.37 3.69
CA GLU A 229 2.55 21.11 4.45
C GLU A 229 3.40 21.26 5.71
N ASN A 230 4.55 21.95 5.62
CA ASN A 230 5.40 22.24 6.78
C ASN A 230 4.65 23.09 7.81
N LEU A 231 3.89 24.11 7.37
CA LEU A 231 3.08 24.94 8.26
C LEU A 231 1.91 24.16 8.91
N ARG A 232 1.30 23.22 8.20
CA ARG A 232 0.26 22.34 8.77
C ARG A 232 0.82 21.43 9.84
N GLU A 233 1.96 20.80 9.56
CA GLU A 233 2.63 19.92 10.52
C GLU A 233 3.17 20.71 11.71
N ALA A 234 3.79 21.87 11.50
CA ALA A 234 4.23 22.76 12.56
C ALA A 234 3.07 23.16 13.48
N ARG A 235 1.93 23.59 12.92
CA ARG A 235 0.71 23.90 13.69
C ARG A 235 0.23 22.70 14.51
N ARG A 236 0.20 21.51 13.90
CA ARG A 236 -0.23 20.28 14.58
C ARG A 236 0.68 19.95 15.76
N LEU A 237 2.00 20.10 15.58
CA LEU A 237 2.99 19.85 16.62
C LEU A 237 2.91 20.88 17.75
N PHE A 238 2.86 22.18 17.44
CA PHE A 238 2.65 23.22 18.45
C PHE A 238 1.35 23.00 19.24
N GLY A 239 0.26 22.63 18.56
CA GLY A 239 -1.01 22.29 19.20
C GLY A 239 -0.97 21.04 20.09
N SER A 240 0.06 20.21 20.00
CA SER A 240 0.26 19.04 20.88
C SER A 240 1.01 19.36 22.17
N VAL A 241 1.57 20.56 22.30
CA VAL A 241 2.32 21.04 23.47
C VAL A 241 1.77 22.38 23.99
N LEU A 242 0.45 22.47 24.14
CA LEU A 242 -0.21 23.66 24.68
C LEU A 242 0.30 23.98 26.10
N GLY A 243 0.54 25.25 26.37
CA GLY A 243 1.14 25.71 27.63
C GLY A 243 2.67 25.61 27.71
N TRP A 244 3.33 25.03 26.70
CA TRP A 244 4.80 25.03 26.60
C TRP A 244 5.31 26.25 25.82
N LYS A 245 6.07 27.12 26.49
CA LYS A 245 6.62 28.36 25.91
C LYS A 245 5.52 29.19 25.21
N ASP A 246 5.78 29.64 23.99
CA ASP A 246 4.88 30.38 23.09
C ASP A 246 4.19 29.47 22.06
N ALA A 247 4.09 28.15 22.29
CA ALA A 247 3.55 27.21 21.31
C ALA A 247 2.14 27.59 20.81
N GLU A 248 1.27 28.11 21.67
CA GLU A 248 -0.07 28.56 21.29
C GLU A 248 -0.01 29.74 20.30
N ALA A 249 0.84 30.75 20.58
CA ALA A 249 1.05 31.87 19.68
C ALA A 249 1.65 31.43 18.33
N ARG A 250 2.58 30.47 18.34
CA ARG A 250 3.17 29.90 17.11
C ARG A 250 2.17 29.08 16.30
N ALA A 251 1.28 28.34 16.95
CA ALA A 251 0.21 27.62 16.27
C ALA A 251 -0.77 28.58 15.57
N GLU A 252 -1.06 29.72 16.19
CA GLU A 252 -1.89 30.76 15.58
C GLU A 252 -1.17 31.42 14.40
N GLU A 253 0.12 31.75 14.54
CA GLU A 253 0.94 32.29 13.44
C GLU A 253 0.97 31.33 12.23
N CYS A 254 1.07 30.02 12.47
CA CYS A 254 0.93 29.02 11.40
C CYS A 254 -0.45 29.09 10.72
N SER A 255 -1.53 29.24 11.50
CA SER A 255 -2.89 29.34 10.96
C SER A 255 -3.08 30.58 10.10
N GLU A 256 -2.55 31.73 10.52
CA GLU A 256 -2.58 32.98 9.73
C GLU A 256 -1.83 32.83 8.40
N LYS A 257 -0.61 32.26 8.44
CA LYS A 257 0.18 32.00 7.21
C LYS A 257 -0.55 31.04 6.28
N LEU A 258 -1.16 29.97 6.81
CA LEU A 258 -1.95 29.02 6.02
C LEU A 258 -3.15 29.71 5.36
N ALA A 259 -3.89 30.55 6.08
CA ALA A 259 -5.03 31.30 5.54
C ALA A 259 -4.65 32.20 4.35
N VAL A 260 -3.42 32.71 4.33
CA VAL A 260 -2.89 33.53 3.22
C VAL A 260 -2.38 32.68 2.04
N LEU A 261 -1.72 31.56 2.33
CA LEU A 261 -1.07 30.72 1.31
C LEU A 261 -2.02 29.75 0.61
N GLU A 262 -2.98 29.17 1.33
CA GLU A 262 -3.91 28.18 0.79
C GLU A 262 -4.70 28.72 -0.42
N PRO A 263 -5.34 29.90 -0.37
CA PRO A 263 -6.06 30.44 -1.53
C PRO A 263 -5.14 30.73 -2.73
N LYS A 264 -3.90 31.15 -2.47
CA LYS A 264 -2.90 31.41 -3.52
C LYS A 264 -2.50 30.10 -4.21
N SER A 265 -2.27 29.05 -3.43
CA SER A 265 -1.92 27.72 -3.93
C SER A 265 -3.06 27.10 -4.75
N GLU A 266 -4.31 27.24 -4.32
CA GLU A 266 -5.47 26.72 -5.06
C GLU A 266 -5.65 27.41 -6.40
N LYS A 267 -5.49 28.75 -6.44
CA LYS A 267 -5.53 29.51 -7.69
C LYS A 267 -4.43 29.06 -8.65
N ARG A 268 -3.19 28.86 -8.16
CA ARG A 268 -2.09 28.32 -8.98
C ARG A 268 -2.40 26.92 -9.49
N ARG A 269 -2.93 26.03 -8.63
CA ARG A 269 -3.32 24.65 -9.01
C ARG A 269 -4.39 24.64 -10.09
N LYS A 270 -5.45 25.45 -9.96
CA LYS A 270 -6.52 25.57 -10.97
C LYS A 270 -5.98 26.09 -12.31
N LYS A 271 -5.06 27.06 -12.28
CA LYS A 271 -4.38 27.54 -13.51
C LYS A 271 -3.55 26.43 -14.16
N LEU A 272 -2.74 25.70 -13.38
CA LEU A 272 -1.93 24.59 -13.89
C LEU A 272 -2.79 23.49 -14.51
N LEU A 273 -3.88 23.10 -13.84
CA LEU A 273 -4.85 22.11 -14.35
C LEU A 273 -5.51 22.59 -15.65
N GLY A 274 -5.88 23.87 -15.73
CA GLY A 274 -6.40 24.46 -16.96
C GLY A 274 -5.42 24.39 -18.13
N VAL A 275 -4.14 24.72 -17.89
CA VAL A 275 -3.09 24.62 -18.91
C VAL A 275 -2.87 23.16 -19.33
N ALA A 276 -2.78 22.24 -18.38
CA ALA A 276 -2.61 20.82 -18.66
C ALA A 276 -3.78 20.24 -19.48
N ALA A 277 -5.02 20.64 -19.18
CA ALA A 277 -6.20 20.23 -19.93
C ALA A 277 -6.17 20.73 -21.38
N VAL A 278 -5.75 21.98 -21.62
CA VAL A 278 -5.57 22.51 -22.98
C VAL A 278 -4.50 21.75 -23.74
N LEU A 279 -3.36 21.47 -23.12
CA LEU A 279 -2.28 20.69 -23.74
C LEU A 279 -2.73 19.26 -24.09
N ALA A 280 -3.49 18.62 -23.21
CA ALA A 280 -4.06 17.30 -23.46
C ALA A 280 -5.03 17.29 -24.64
N LEU A 281 -5.92 18.30 -24.73
CA LEU A 281 -6.86 18.43 -25.85
C LEU A 281 -6.14 18.66 -27.19
N LEU A 282 -5.11 19.52 -27.21
CA LEU A 282 -4.28 19.73 -28.39
C LEU A 282 -3.57 18.43 -28.81
N PHE A 283 -3.02 17.69 -27.86
CA PHE A 283 -2.36 16.41 -28.14
C PHE A 283 -3.34 15.37 -28.72
N ILE A 284 -4.54 15.24 -28.16
CA ILE A 284 -5.60 14.36 -28.67
C ILE A 284 -6.04 14.78 -30.08
N PHE A 285 -6.19 16.08 -30.33
CA PHE A 285 -6.52 16.61 -31.65
C PHE A 285 -5.43 16.25 -32.68
N PHE A 286 -4.16 16.43 -32.34
CA PHE A 286 -3.04 16.02 -33.19
C PHE A 286 -3.04 14.53 -33.52
N LEU A 287 -3.35 13.66 -32.54
CA LEU A 287 -3.38 12.22 -32.74
C LEU A 287 -4.59 11.73 -33.57
N THR A 288 -5.75 12.38 -33.48
CA THR A 288 -7.00 11.89 -34.08
C THR A 288 -7.34 12.56 -35.42
N ALA A 289 -7.31 13.89 -35.50
CA ALA A 289 -7.82 14.65 -36.64
C ALA A 289 -6.75 15.53 -37.32
N GLY A 290 -5.72 15.96 -36.60
CA GLY A 290 -4.63 16.78 -37.14
C GLY A 290 -3.70 16.00 -38.08
N ARG A 291 -3.41 14.73 -37.76
CA ARG A 291 -2.49 13.89 -38.54
C ARG A 291 -2.93 13.63 -39.99
N PRO A 292 -4.20 13.27 -40.27
CA PRO A 292 -4.68 13.10 -41.65
C PRO A 292 -4.69 14.40 -42.46
N LEU A 293 -5.05 15.53 -41.83
CA LEU A 293 -5.20 16.82 -42.50
C LEU A 293 -3.86 17.37 -43.00
N VAL A 294 -2.80 17.22 -42.21
CA VAL A 294 -1.44 17.66 -42.57
C VAL A 294 -0.82 16.79 -43.67
N VAL A 295 -1.04 15.48 -43.63
CA VAL A 295 -0.48 14.54 -44.63
C VAL A 295 -1.13 14.76 -46.01
N ASN A 296 -2.44 14.97 -46.06
CA ASN A 296 -3.14 15.18 -47.33
C ASN A 296 -2.77 16.53 -47.97
N ALA A 297 -2.68 17.62 -47.19
CA ALA A 297 -2.30 18.93 -47.71
C ALA A 297 -0.87 18.98 -48.28
N ILE A 298 0.07 18.23 -47.69
CA ILE A 298 1.47 18.14 -48.18
C ILE A 298 1.55 17.28 -49.46
N GLY A 299 0.71 16.26 -49.57
CA GLY A 299 0.62 15.41 -50.76
C GLY A 299 0.21 16.21 -52.00
N ASP A 300 -0.85 17.02 -51.88
CA ASP A 300 -1.36 17.85 -52.98
C ASP A 300 -0.35 18.92 -53.40
N LEU A 301 0.31 19.60 -52.45
CA LEU A 301 1.32 20.62 -52.74
C LEU A 301 2.53 20.03 -53.51
N ARG A 302 2.96 18.82 -53.16
CA ARG A 302 4.06 18.13 -53.83
C ARG A 302 3.72 17.78 -55.28
N ASN A 303 2.50 17.29 -55.51
CA ASN A 303 2.05 16.95 -56.86
C ASN A 303 1.89 18.20 -57.73
N GLU A 304 1.40 19.30 -57.16
CA GLU A 304 1.32 20.61 -57.83
C GLU A 304 2.69 21.12 -58.28
N MET A 305 3.71 21.05 -57.43
CA MET A 305 5.07 21.47 -57.81
C MET A 305 5.65 20.64 -58.95
N LYS A 306 5.52 19.31 -58.88
CA LYS A 306 5.97 18.41 -59.94
C LYS A 306 5.22 18.63 -61.25
N TYR A 307 3.90 18.88 -61.17
CA TYR A 307 3.09 19.17 -62.33
C TYR A 307 3.56 20.46 -63.02
N ARG A 308 3.85 21.52 -62.26
CA ARG A 308 4.42 22.78 -62.81
C ARG A 308 5.79 22.58 -63.45
N GLU A 309 6.65 21.77 -62.85
CA GLU A 309 7.96 21.42 -63.42
C GLU A 309 7.81 20.66 -64.74
N ALA A 310 6.92 19.66 -64.78
CA ALA A 310 6.60 18.91 -66.00
C ALA A 310 6.09 19.83 -67.12
N THR A 311 5.22 20.79 -66.80
CA THR A 311 4.73 21.80 -67.76
C THR A 311 5.87 22.69 -68.26
N SER A 312 6.75 23.15 -67.37
CA SER A 312 7.91 23.96 -67.77
C SER A 312 8.87 23.20 -68.69
N LEU A 313 9.08 21.90 -68.45
CA LEU A 313 9.85 21.03 -69.34
C LEU A 313 9.20 20.89 -70.72
N TYR A 314 7.87 20.75 -70.76
CA TYR A 314 7.11 20.66 -72.00
C TYR A 314 7.22 21.95 -72.83
N GLU A 315 6.98 23.10 -72.21
CA GLU A 315 7.07 24.41 -72.84
C GLU A 315 8.50 24.74 -73.29
N GLY A 316 9.51 24.24 -72.57
CA GLY A 316 10.92 24.34 -72.93
C GLY A 316 11.36 23.42 -74.08
N GLY A 317 10.46 22.60 -74.64
CA GLY A 317 10.76 21.64 -75.71
C GLY A 317 11.48 20.37 -75.25
N HIS A 318 11.63 20.17 -73.93
CA HIS A 318 12.22 18.96 -73.35
C HIS A 318 11.17 17.84 -73.20
N PHE A 319 10.56 17.46 -74.31
CA PHE A 319 9.35 16.63 -74.34
C PHE A 319 9.53 15.26 -73.68
N TRP A 320 10.69 14.60 -73.83
CA TRP A 320 10.93 13.31 -73.15
C TRP A 320 10.95 13.44 -71.61
N LYS A 321 11.49 14.53 -71.07
CA LYS A 321 11.53 14.79 -69.62
C LYS A 321 10.14 15.10 -69.11
N ALA A 322 9.40 15.94 -69.84
CA ALA A 322 8.01 16.25 -69.54
C ALA A 322 7.15 14.97 -69.51
N TYR A 323 7.27 14.11 -70.52
CA TYR A 323 6.63 12.80 -70.57
C TYR A 323 6.87 11.98 -69.29
N THR A 324 8.13 11.90 -68.86
CA THR A 324 8.52 11.10 -67.69
C THR A 324 7.88 11.62 -66.42
N GLU A 325 7.90 12.94 -66.22
CA GLU A 325 7.29 13.56 -65.04
C GLU A 325 5.77 13.43 -65.04
N PHE A 326 5.10 13.71 -66.17
CA PHE A 326 3.64 13.57 -66.30
C PHE A 326 3.16 12.14 -66.08
N LYS A 327 3.87 11.15 -66.63
CA LYS A 327 3.57 9.73 -66.39
C LYS A 327 3.64 9.36 -64.91
N SER A 328 4.60 9.92 -64.18
CA SER A 328 4.76 9.67 -62.74
C SER A 328 3.66 10.30 -61.87
N LEU A 329 2.94 11.28 -62.43
CA LEU A 329 1.91 12.05 -61.73
C LEU A 329 0.51 11.47 -61.89
N ALA A 330 0.25 10.61 -62.88
CA ALA A 330 -1.08 10.10 -63.15
C ALA A 330 -1.71 9.42 -61.91
N PRO A 331 -2.98 9.73 -61.55
CA PRO A 331 -3.96 10.54 -62.28
C PRO A 331 -4.08 12.01 -61.80
N TYR A 332 -3.02 12.68 -61.35
CA TYR A 332 -3.07 14.07 -60.86
C TYR A 332 -3.37 15.06 -62.00
N GLY A 333 -4.44 15.85 -61.87
CA GLY A 333 -4.85 16.82 -62.89
C GLY A 333 -5.15 16.17 -64.25
N ASP A 334 -4.63 16.76 -65.32
CA ASP A 334 -4.65 16.24 -66.70
C ASP A 334 -3.32 15.58 -67.09
N SER A 335 -2.49 15.16 -66.12
CA SER A 335 -1.16 14.60 -66.38
C SER A 335 -1.15 13.42 -67.36
N ALA A 336 -2.20 12.60 -67.38
CA ALA A 336 -2.35 11.52 -68.36
C ALA A 336 -2.51 12.04 -69.81
N GLU A 337 -3.22 13.16 -70.00
CA GLU A 337 -3.35 13.82 -71.31
C GLU A 337 -2.02 14.47 -71.72
N MET A 338 -1.36 15.14 -70.77
CA MET A 338 -0.06 15.77 -70.99
C MET A 338 1.07 14.75 -71.24
N GLU A 339 0.99 13.53 -70.69
CA GLU A 339 1.87 12.42 -71.02
C GLU A 339 1.79 12.09 -72.52
N VAL A 340 0.57 11.90 -73.04
CA VAL A 340 0.34 11.59 -74.47
C VAL A 340 0.82 12.74 -75.35
N LYS A 341 0.47 13.97 -74.99
CA LYS A 341 0.89 15.18 -75.70
C LYS A 341 2.42 15.33 -75.75
N SER A 342 3.10 15.08 -74.64
CA SER A 342 4.57 15.08 -74.56
C SER A 342 5.18 14.00 -75.45
N THR A 343 4.56 12.84 -75.53
CA THR A 343 5.02 11.72 -76.37
C THR A 343 4.94 12.07 -77.85
N LEU A 344 3.82 12.67 -78.29
CA LEU A 344 3.63 13.14 -79.68
C LEU A 344 4.63 14.23 -80.06
N SER A 345 4.74 15.28 -79.24
CA SER A 345 5.66 16.39 -79.50
C SER A 345 7.12 15.94 -79.53
N ASN A 346 7.49 14.93 -78.74
CA ASN A 346 8.83 14.32 -78.81
C ASN A 346 9.07 13.59 -80.13
N ALA A 347 8.06 12.84 -80.62
CA ALA A 347 8.15 12.15 -81.90
C ALA A 347 8.30 13.14 -83.07
N GLU A 348 7.52 14.22 -83.08
CA GLU A 348 7.60 15.30 -84.07
C GLU A 348 8.97 15.99 -84.06
N ALA A 349 9.52 16.25 -82.88
CA ALA A 349 10.84 16.86 -82.74
C ALA A 349 11.95 15.95 -83.30
N LEU A 350 11.93 14.66 -82.96
CA LEU A 350 12.89 13.68 -83.49
C LEU A 350 12.79 13.53 -85.01
N GLU A 351 11.57 13.52 -85.55
CA GLU A 351 11.36 13.44 -87.00
C GLU A 351 11.97 14.66 -87.71
N LYS A 352 11.77 15.86 -87.14
CA LYS A 352 12.31 17.10 -87.66
C LYS A 352 13.85 17.13 -87.60
N ASP A 353 14.43 16.55 -86.55
CA ASP A 353 15.89 16.43 -86.40
C ASP A 353 16.48 15.32 -87.29
N GLY A 354 15.63 14.52 -87.95
CA GLY A 354 16.02 13.46 -88.88
C GLY A 354 16.24 12.09 -88.23
N ASP A 355 16.00 11.96 -86.92
CA ASP A 355 16.05 10.68 -86.21
C ASP A 355 14.72 9.92 -86.40
N LEU A 356 14.53 9.42 -87.63
CA LEU A 356 13.32 8.74 -88.04
C LEU A 356 13.11 7.42 -87.27
N GLU A 357 14.19 6.74 -86.86
CA GLU A 357 14.08 5.52 -86.04
C GLU A 357 13.41 5.82 -84.70
N MET A 358 13.94 6.81 -83.96
CA MET A 358 13.36 7.15 -82.66
C MET A 358 11.98 7.79 -82.83
N ALA A 359 11.78 8.61 -83.85
CA ALA A 359 10.47 9.21 -84.14
C ALA A 359 9.37 8.15 -84.31
N ALA A 360 9.60 7.11 -85.11
CA ALA A 360 8.65 6.01 -85.29
C ALA A 360 8.29 5.31 -83.97
N LYS A 361 9.29 5.01 -83.13
CA LYS A 361 9.08 4.42 -81.79
C LYS A 361 8.24 5.31 -80.89
N TRP A 362 8.49 6.63 -80.90
CA TRP A 362 7.73 7.58 -80.08
C TRP A 362 6.30 7.79 -80.60
N TYR A 363 6.06 7.76 -81.93
CA TYR A 363 4.71 7.78 -82.49
C TYR A 363 3.91 6.53 -82.12
N LYS A 364 4.51 5.33 -82.21
CA LYS A 364 3.88 4.08 -81.73
C LYS A 364 3.54 4.17 -80.24
N LYS A 365 4.47 4.71 -79.43
CA LYS A 365 4.27 4.91 -77.99
C LYS A 365 3.15 5.90 -77.67
N ALA A 366 2.93 6.91 -78.51
CA ALA A 366 1.81 7.83 -78.41
C ALA A 366 0.48 7.23 -78.91
N GLY A 367 0.51 6.05 -79.55
CA GLY A 367 -0.63 5.46 -80.23
C GLY A 367 -0.94 6.06 -81.60
N SER A 368 -0.08 6.93 -82.15
CA SER A 368 -0.25 7.47 -83.51
C SER A 368 0.38 6.53 -84.54
N ILE A 369 -0.36 5.46 -84.88
CA ILE A 369 0.10 4.43 -85.82
C ILE A 369 0.29 5.00 -87.23
N SER A 370 -0.60 5.90 -87.68
CA SER A 370 -0.48 6.50 -89.01
C SER A 370 0.79 7.32 -89.20
N ASP A 371 1.22 8.05 -88.16
CA ASP A 371 2.47 8.82 -88.20
C ASP A 371 3.69 7.92 -88.10
N ALA A 372 3.63 6.85 -87.29
CA ALA A 372 4.68 5.86 -87.23
C ALA A 372 4.95 5.24 -88.62
N LEU A 373 3.91 4.73 -89.28
CA LEU A 373 4.02 4.14 -90.63
C LEU A 373 4.57 5.16 -91.65
N ARG A 374 4.14 6.42 -91.56
CA ARG A 374 4.65 7.49 -92.44
C ARG A 374 6.15 7.70 -92.28
N VAL A 375 6.64 7.73 -91.04
CA VAL A 375 8.06 7.92 -90.71
C VAL A 375 8.89 6.68 -91.08
N GLU A 376 8.37 5.49 -90.81
CA GLU A 376 8.97 4.21 -91.20
C GLU A 376 9.15 4.12 -92.72
N TYR A 377 8.11 4.50 -93.48
CA TYR A 377 8.17 4.55 -94.93
C TYR A 377 9.23 5.52 -95.44
N LYS A 378 9.35 6.69 -94.80
CA LYS A 378 10.40 7.65 -95.12
C LYS A 378 11.80 7.08 -94.82
N TYR A 379 11.97 6.42 -93.67
CA TYR A 379 13.24 5.79 -93.30
C TYR A 379 13.67 4.73 -94.33
N VAL A 380 12.74 3.84 -94.73
CA VAL A 380 13.00 2.81 -95.74
C VAL A 380 13.43 3.43 -97.07
N LYS A 381 12.79 4.53 -97.50
CA LYS A 381 13.19 5.23 -98.72
C LYS A 381 14.57 5.84 -98.64
N ASP A 382 14.90 6.47 -97.51
CA ASP A 382 16.20 7.12 -97.31
C ASP A 382 17.36 6.11 -97.25
N HIS A 383 17.07 4.85 -96.90
CA HIS A 383 18.06 3.76 -96.78
C HIS A 383 17.92 2.69 -97.87
N TYR A 384 17.10 2.91 -98.90
CA TYR A 384 16.77 1.89 -99.91
C TYR A 384 17.99 1.34 -100.65
N ASP A 385 18.96 2.20 -100.96
CA ASP A 385 20.18 1.78 -101.67
C ASP A 385 21.19 1.03 -100.78
N ASN A 386 20.99 1.04 -99.45
CA ASN A 386 21.86 0.38 -98.47
C ASN A 386 21.01 -0.21 -97.33
N VAL A 387 20.21 -1.22 -97.69
CA VAL A 387 19.20 -1.82 -96.82
C VAL A 387 19.83 -2.47 -95.59
N ASP A 388 19.44 -1.99 -94.42
CA ASP A 388 19.78 -2.58 -93.14
C ASP A 388 18.62 -3.43 -92.57
N LEU A 389 18.87 -4.09 -91.44
CA LEU A 389 17.86 -4.94 -90.78
C LEU A 389 16.61 -4.14 -90.39
N LEU A 390 16.78 -2.89 -89.96
CA LEU A 390 15.65 -2.03 -89.55
C LEU A 390 14.79 -1.63 -90.74
N SER A 391 15.41 -1.36 -91.89
CA SER A 391 14.68 -1.10 -93.14
C SER A 391 13.83 -2.30 -93.57
N LEU A 392 14.33 -3.53 -93.38
CA LEU A 392 13.52 -4.74 -93.65
C LEU A 392 12.36 -4.90 -92.67
N GLU A 393 12.58 -4.64 -91.38
CA GLU A 393 11.53 -4.69 -90.35
C GLU A 393 10.42 -3.68 -90.63
N TYR A 394 10.78 -2.41 -90.85
CA TYR A 394 9.82 -1.37 -91.22
C TYR A 394 9.12 -1.69 -92.53
N LEU A 395 9.82 -2.24 -93.52
CA LEU A 395 9.21 -2.62 -94.78
C LEU A 395 8.20 -3.76 -94.62
N ASP A 396 8.45 -4.74 -93.75
CA ASP A 396 7.46 -5.77 -93.41
C ASP A 396 6.23 -5.17 -92.74
N GLU A 397 6.41 -4.31 -91.72
CA GLU A 397 5.31 -3.62 -91.04
C GLU A 397 4.46 -2.78 -92.01
N LEU A 398 5.11 -2.09 -92.96
CA LEU A 398 4.44 -1.29 -93.98
C LEU A 398 3.66 -2.15 -94.98
N VAL A 399 4.20 -3.32 -95.35
CA VAL A 399 3.51 -4.28 -96.22
C VAL A 399 2.29 -4.85 -95.51
N GLU A 400 2.42 -5.26 -94.25
CA GLU A 400 1.31 -5.75 -93.43
C GLU A 400 0.22 -4.68 -93.27
N ALA A 401 0.61 -3.41 -93.11
CA ALA A 401 -0.31 -2.28 -93.03
C ALA A 401 -0.89 -1.85 -94.40
N GLY A 402 -0.38 -2.39 -95.51
CA GLY A 402 -0.77 -1.97 -96.87
C GLY A 402 -0.42 -0.51 -97.19
N TYR A 403 0.70 -0.01 -96.65
CA TYR A 403 1.08 1.40 -96.73
C TYR A 403 1.90 1.72 -97.99
N GLY A 404 1.37 2.60 -98.85
CA GLY A 404 2.07 3.08 -100.05
C GLY A 404 2.40 1.98 -101.08
N ASP A 405 3.60 2.04 -101.65
CA ASP A 405 4.18 1.07 -102.59
C ASP A 405 5.09 0.03 -101.90
N ALA A 406 4.96 -0.14 -100.57
CA ALA A 406 5.83 -1.01 -99.76
C ALA A 406 5.91 -2.46 -100.28
N ALA A 407 4.79 -3.03 -100.75
CA ALA A 407 4.79 -4.39 -101.32
C ALA A 407 5.64 -4.51 -102.59
N GLN A 408 5.68 -3.44 -103.40
CA GLN A 408 6.53 -3.38 -104.57
C GLN A 408 8.00 -3.20 -104.17
N LEU A 409 8.30 -2.25 -103.28
CA LEU A 409 9.67 -2.05 -102.76
C LEU A 409 10.25 -3.32 -102.13
N ARG A 410 9.42 -4.10 -101.41
CA ARG A 410 9.84 -5.38 -100.84
C ARG A 410 10.11 -6.45 -101.90
N SER A 411 9.36 -6.44 -102.99
CA SER A 411 9.56 -7.38 -104.10
C SER A 411 10.83 -7.10 -104.92
N GLU A 412 11.26 -5.84 -104.98
CA GLU A 412 12.46 -5.41 -105.71
C GLU A 412 13.78 -5.69 -104.96
N LEU A 413 13.71 -5.91 -103.64
CA LEU A 413 14.84 -6.26 -102.77
C LEU A 413 15.07 -7.78 -102.62
N ASN A 414 14.12 -8.59 -103.09
CA ASN A 414 14.22 -10.05 -103.20
C ASN A 414 14.83 -10.46 -104.54
#